data_AF-A0A2E8T3D6-F1
#
_entry.id   AF-A0A2E8T3D6-F1
#
_cell.length_a   1.000
_cell.length_b   1.000
_cell.length_c   1.000
_cell.angle_alpha   90.00
_cell.angle_beta   90.00
_cell.angle_gamma   90.00
#
_symmetry.space_group_name_H-M   'P 1'
#
loop_
_entity.id
_entity.type
_entity.pdbx_description
1 polymer ?
#
loop_
_entity_poly.entity_id
_entity_poly.type
_entity_poly.pdbx_seq_one_letter_code
_entity_poly.pdbx_strand_id
1 'polypeptide(L)'
;MLVNSNNQLLVECMPMDIWQLKNGAKDFIDNNGLNPELSDNPEKAIISLQNDRGTSYKTYIQVQNELTAAYNELRNAAALSEFGAKYYDLPKSQQKTIRKKYPQKISEAEPKNVGSND
;
A
#
# COMPACT_ATOMS: atom_id res chain seq x y z
N MET A 1 -7.38 -5.26 1.37
CA MET A 1 -8.19 -4.03 1.28
C MET A 1 -9.21 -4.15 0.16
N LEU A 2 -10.42 -3.66 0.40
CA LEU A 2 -11.56 -3.74 -0.52
C LEU A 2 -12.08 -2.32 -0.77
N VAL A 3 -12.31 -1.97 -2.04
CA VAL A 3 -13.07 -0.77 -2.41
C VAL A 3 -14.44 -1.22 -2.87
N ASN A 4 -15.49 -0.80 -2.15
CA ASN A 4 -16.86 -1.17 -2.47
C ASN A 4 -17.49 -0.21 -3.50
N SER A 5 -18.67 -0.58 -4.01
CA SER A 5 -19.45 0.21 -4.98
C SER A 5 -19.88 1.60 -4.47
N ASN A 6 -19.82 1.84 -3.15
CA ASN A 6 -20.05 3.16 -2.56
C ASN A 6 -18.76 4.02 -2.49
N ASN A 7 -17.68 3.60 -3.17
CA ASN A 7 -16.36 4.21 -3.11
C ASN A 7 -15.75 4.26 -1.71
N GLN A 8 -16.18 3.37 -0.80
CA GLN A 8 -15.60 3.27 0.53
C GLN A 8 -14.45 2.27 0.51
N LEU A 9 -13.33 2.67 1.12
CA LEU A 9 -12.18 1.82 1.34
C LEU A 9 -12.32 1.07 2.67
N LEU A 10 -12.16 -0.24 2.61
CA LEU A 10 -12.18 -1.14 3.75
C LEU A 10 -10.79 -1.76 3.93
N VAL A 11 -10.17 -1.50 5.08
CA VAL A 11 -8.91 -2.10 5.51
C VAL A 11 -9.23 -2.99 6.71
N GLU A 12 -8.92 -4.28 6.64
CA GLU A 12 -9.27 -5.26 7.69
C GLU A 12 -10.75 -5.23 8.10
N CYS A 13 -11.65 -5.09 7.12
CA CYS A 13 -13.09 -4.96 7.31
C CYS A 13 -13.56 -3.68 8.03
N MET A 14 -12.67 -2.73 8.32
CA MET A 14 -13.01 -1.43 8.88
C MET A 14 -12.99 -0.32 7.81
N PRO A 15 -13.97 0.59 7.81
CA PRO A 15 -13.96 1.75 6.91
C PRO A 15 -12.80 2.68 7.25
N MET A 16 -12.02 3.02 6.23
CA MET A 16 -10.88 3.92 6.31
C MET A 16 -11.01 5.00 5.25
N ASP A 17 -10.64 6.23 5.59
CA ASP A 17 -10.58 7.30 4.60
C ASP A 17 -9.39 7.06 3.65
N ILE A 18 -9.56 7.37 2.37
CA ILE A 18 -8.51 7.21 1.36
C ILE A 18 -7.28 8.05 1.74
N TRP A 19 -7.48 9.21 2.36
CA TRP A 19 -6.38 10.04 2.86
C TRP A 19 -5.59 9.40 4.00
N GLN A 20 -6.24 8.52 4.78
CA GLN A 20 -5.60 7.77 5.86
C GLN A 20 -4.89 6.51 5.33
N LEU A 21 -5.27 6.02 4.14
CA LEU A 21 -4.68 4.83 3.53
C LEU A 21 -3.16 4.92 3.43
N LYS A 22 -2.62 6.09 3.07
CA LYS A 22 -1.17 6.26 2.97
C LYS A 22 -0.47 5.99 4.30
N ASN A 23 -0.97 6.57 5.39
CA ASN A 23 -0.38 6.39 6.71
C ASN A 23 -0.62 4.97 7.23
N GLY A 24 -1.84 4.43 7.08
CA GLY A 24 -2.14 3.05 7.48
C GLY A 24 -1.33 2.01 6.70
N ALA A 25 -1.08 2.23 5.41
CA ALA A 25 -0.22 1.37 4.60
C ALA A 25 1.25 1.46 5.05
N LYS A 26 1.74 2.66 5.41
CA LYS A 26 3.08 2.81 5.99
C LYS A 26 3.21 2.07 7.32
N ASP A 27 2.23 2.23 8.21
CA ASP A 27 2.21 1.56 9.51
C ASP A 27 2.15 0.04 9.34
N PHE A 28 1.38 -0.47 8.38
CA PHE A 28 1.34 -1.89 8.04
C PHE A 28 2.67 -2.42 7.45
N ILE A 29 3.32 -1.65 6.57
CA ILE A 29 4.54 -2.08 5.87
C ILE A 29 5.78 -1.96 6.79
N ASP A 30 5.90 -0.88 7.55
CA ASP A 30 7.08 -0.51 8.35
C ASP A 30 6.91 -0.81 9.84
N ASN A 31 6.01 -1.75 10.17
CA ASN A 31 5.73 -2.17 11.55
C ASN A 31 6.96 -2.68 12.32
N ASN A 32 8.09 -2.98 11.66
CA ASN A 32 9.36 -3.36 12.29
C ASN A 32 9.24 -4.45 13.40
N GLY A 33 8.17 -5.28 13.37
CA GLY A 33 7.87 -6.28 14.39
C GLY A 33 7.42 -5.73 15.76
N LEU A 34 6.99 -4.47 15.85
CA LEU A 34 6.55 -3.84 17.12
C LEU A 34 5.12 -4.21 17.50
N ASN A 35 4.25 -4.48 16.53
CA ASN A 35 2.88 -4.95 16.76
C ASN A 35 2.66 -6.33 16.10
N PRO A 36 2.28 -7.39 16.86
CA PRO A 36 2.03 -8.73 16.32
C PRO A 36 0.80 -8.85 15.40
N GLU A 37 -0.06 -7.83 15.31
CA GLU A 37 -1.21 -7.81 14.39
C GLU A 37 -0.89 -7.22 13.00
N LEU A 38 0.33 -6.70 12.77
CA LEU A 38 0.76 -6.05 11.52
C LEU A 38 1.95 -6.80 10.86
N SER A 39 2.29 -6.50 9.60
CA SER A 39 3.28 -7.27 8.83
C SER A 39 4.66 -7.33 9.50
N ASP A 40 5.21 -8.55 9.68
CA ASP A 40 6.52 -8.80 10.31
C ASP A 40 7.71 -8.19 9.55
N ASN A 41 7.56 -7.97 8.23
CA ASN A 41 8.63 -7.47 7.37
C ASN A 41 8.05 -6.78 6.10
N PRO A 42 8.55 -5.58 5.72
CA PRO A 42 8.20 -4.92 4.46
C PRO A 42 8.36 -5.81 3.22
N GLU A 43 9.30 -6.75 3.22
CA GLU A 43 9.56 -7.68 2.12
C GLU A 43 8.44 -8.71 1.91
N LYS A 44 7.62 -8.97 2.94
CA LYS A 44 6.51 -9.95 2.92
C LYS A 44 5.14 -9.30 2.82
N ALA A 45 5.03 -7.99 3.02
CA ALA A 45 3.77 -7.26 2.93
C ALA A 45 3.16 -7.42 1.52
N ILE A 46 1.97 -8.03 1.44
CA ILE A 46 1.19 -8.14 0.21
C ILE A 46 -0.09 -7.33 0.40
N ILE A 47 -0.30 -6.35 -0.47
CA ILE A 47 -1.52 -5.55 -0.47
C ILE A 47 -2.46 -6.14 -1.50
N SER A 48 -3.49 -6.86 -1.04
CA SER A 48 -4.57 -7.32 -1.90
C SER A 48 -5.58 -6.21 -2.08
N LEU A 49 -5.74 -5.72 -3.31
CA LEU A 49 -6.76 -4.76 -3.70
C LEU A 49 -7.88 -5.52 -4.41
N GLN A 50 -9.09 -5.42 -3.85
CA GLN A 50 -10.30 -5.92 -4.48
C GLN A 50 -11.22 -4.74 -4.77
N ASN A 51 -11.79 -4.70 -5.97
CA ASN A 51 -12.73 -3.68 -6.38
C ASN A 51 -14.11 -4.30 -6.62
N ASP A 52 -15.16 -3.60 -6.25
CA ASP A 52 -16.52 -3.92 -6.71
C ASP A 52 -16.73 -3.38 -8.13
N ARG A 53 -17.57 -4.01 -8.95
CA ARG A 53 -17.86 -3.59 -10.34
C ARG A 53 -18.46 -2.19 -10.44
N GLY A 54 -19.06 -1.68 -9.35
CA GLY A 54 -19.57 -0.31 -9.25
C GLY A 54 -18.53 0.73 -8.84
N THR A 55 -17.29 0.34 -8.53
CA THR A 55 -16.24 1.26 -8.08
C THR A 55 -15.87 2.23 -9.19
N SER A 56 -15.85 3.53 -8.89
CA SER A 56 -15.42 4.50 -9.89
C SER A 56 -13.93 4.31 -10.21
N TYR A 57 -13.58 4.36 -11.50
CA TYR A 57 -12.17 4.32 -11.93
C TYR A 57 -11.32 5.40 -11.24
N LYS A 58 -11.93 6.55 -10.91
CA LYS A 58 -11.31 7.63 -10.15
C LYS A 58 -10.86 7.18 -8.76
N THR A 59 -11.72 6.47 -8.03
CA THR A 59 -11.41 5.96 -6.68
C THR A 59 -10.29 4.93 -6.74
N TYR A 60 -10.31 4.05 -7.74
CA TYR A 60 -9.21 3.10 -7.97
C TYR A 60 -7.86 3.81 -8.19
N ILE A 61 -7.82 4.83 -9.05
CA ILE A 61 -6.59 5.61 -9.30
C ILE A 61 -6.14 6.35 -8.05
N GLN A 62 -7.06 6.90 -7.25
CA GLN A 62 -6.72 7.54 -5.99
C GLN A 62 -6.04 6.56 -5.02
N VAL A 63 -6.60 5.35 -4.87
CA VAL A 63 -6.00 4.30 -4.03
C VAL A 63 -4.60 3.92 -4.51
N GLN A 64 -4.41 3.74 -5.83
CA GLN A 64 -3.09 3.45 -6.40
C GLN A 64 -2.08 4.58 -6.13
N ASN A 65 -2.50 5.84 -6.22
CA ASN A 65 -1.65 6.99 -5.95
C ASN A 65 -1.23 7.03 -4.48
N GLU A 66 -2.15 6.82 -3.55
CA GLU A 66 -1.84 6.81 -2.11
C GLU A 66 -0.91 5.66 -1.73
N LEU A 67 -1.14 4.45 -2.27
CA LEU A 67 -0.21 3.32 -2.08
C LEU A 67 1.17 3.64 -2.63
N THR A 68 1.25 4.20 -3.84
CA THR A 68 2.52 4.59 -4.45
C THR A 68 3.24 5.66 -3.62
N ALA A 69 2.50 6.64 -3.08
CA ALA A 69 3.05 7.65 -2.18
C ALA A 69 3.61 7.02 -0.90
N ALA A 70 2.90 6.07 -0.29
CA ALA A 70 3.37 5.33 0.89
C ALA A 70 4.72 4.63 0.63
N TYR A 71 4.83 3.86 -0.46
CA TYR A 71 6.09 3.20 -0.83
C TYR A 71 7.21 4.21 -1.12
N ASN A 72 6.91 5.33 -1.76
CA ASN A 72 7.92 6.36 -2.04
C ASN A 72 8.45 6.99 -0.75
N GLU A 73 7.58 7.31 0.22
CA GLU A 73 7.99 7.83 1.52
C GLU A 73 8.87 6.83 2.29
N LEU A 74 8.48 5.55 2.33
CA LEU A 74 9.26 4.49 2.99
C LEU A 74 10.64 4.30 2.35
N ARG A 75 10.69 4.23 1.02
CA ARG A 75 11.95 4.10 0.29
C ARG A 75 12.84 5.32 0.50
N ASN A 76 12.27 6.52 0.57
CA ASN A 76 13.01 7.73 0.82
C ASN A 76 13.55 7.79 2.26
N ALA A 77 12.75 7.38 3.26
CA ALA A 77 13.21 7.28 4.65
C ALA A 77 14.35 6.28 4.79
N ALA A 78 14.23 5.10 4.17
CA ALA A 78 15.28 4.08 4.16
C ALA A 78 16.55 4.56 3.43
N ALA A 79 16.40 5.25 2.30
CA ALA A 79 17.52 5.84 1.56
C ALA A 79 18.28 6.89 2.40
N LEU A 80 17.56 7.77 3.10
CA LEU A 80 18.15 8.75 3.99
C LEU A 80 18.85 8.09 5.18
N SER A 81 18.24 7.05 5.75
CA SER A 81 18.82 6.32 6.90
C SER A 81 20.06 5.51 6.53
N GLU A 82 20.10 4.85 5.36
CA GLU A 82 21.19 3.96 4.96
C GLU A 82 22.31 4.68 4.20
N PHE A 83 21.95 5.66 3.37
CA PHE A 83 22.88 6.31 2.43
C PHE A 83 23.01 7.83 2.65
N GLY A 84 22.24 8.42 3.56
CA GLY A 84 22.28 9.86 3.85
C GLY A 84 21.76 10.76 2.73
N ALA A 85 21.10 10.19 1.71
CA ALA A 85 20.61 10.91 0.54
C ALA A 85 19.19 10.48 0.16
N LYS A 86 18.47 11.34 -0.57
CA LYS A 86 17.11 11.01 -1.01
C LYS A 86 17.14 9.86 -2.01
N TYR A 87 16.07 9.07 -2.01
CA TYR A 87 15.98 7.86 -2.85
C TYR A 87 16.27 8.11 -4.33
N TYR A 88 15.72 9.21 -4.89
CA TYR A 88 15.88 9.55 -6.31
C TYR A 88 17.30 10.03 -6.67
N ASP A 89 18.07 10.49 -5.67
CA ASP A 89 19.43 10.98 -5.84
C ASP A 89 20.46 9.83 -5.74
N LEU A 90 20.03 8.64 -5.29
CA LEU A 90 20.91 7.48 -5.17
C LEU A 90 21.29 6.88 -6.54
N PRO A 91 22.49 6.29 -6.69
CA PRO A 91 22.83 5.45 -7.83
C PRO A 91 21.84 4.29 -8.02
N LYS A 92 21.66 3.83 -9.26
CA LYS A 92 20.74 2.73 -9.60
C LYS A 92 20.97 1.45 -8.77
N SER A 93 22.22 1.16 -8.39
CA SER A 93 22.56 0.00 -7.54
C SER A 93 21.96 0.13 -6.14
N GLN A 94 22.08 1.30 -5.50
CA GLN A 94 21.53 1.58 -4.18
C GLN A 94 20.00 1.71 -4.23
N GLN A 95 19.45 2.32 -5.27
CA GLN A 95 18.00 2.31 -5.51
C GLN A 95 17.43 0.89 -5.61
N LYS A 96 18.17 -0.05 -6.21
CA LYS A 96 17.78 -1.46 -6.31
C LYS A 96 17.79 -2.13 -4.94
N THR A 97 18.76 -1.82 -4.08
CA THR A 97 18.80 -2.32 -2.69
C THR A 97 17.56 -1.86 -1.92
N ILE A 98 17.25 -0.56 -1.95
CA ILE A 98 16.06 -0.02 -1.28
C ILE A 98 14.75 -0.59 -1.85
N ARG A 99 14.65 -0.79 -3.18
CA ARG A 99 13.49 -1.45 -3.80
C ARG A 99 13.31 -2.89 -3.37
N LYS A 100 14.40 -3.62 -3.13
CA LYS A 100 14.32 -5.00 -2.63
C LYS A 100 13.81 -5.04 -1.20
N LYS A 101 14.23 -4.08 -0.37
CA LYS A 101 13.80 -3.94 1.03
C LYS A 101 12.31 -3.54 1.13
N TYR A 102 11.84 -2.67 0.23
CA TYR A 102 10.43 -2.25 0.15
C TYR A 102 9.83 -2.60 -1.22
N PRO A 103 9.57 -3.89 -1.50
CA PRO A 103 8.99 -4.33 -2.76
C PRO A 103 7.51 -3.94 -2.81
N GLN A 104 7.08 -3.29 -3.89
CA GLN A 104 5.67 -2.95 -4.09
C GLN A 104 4.93 -4.19 -4.61
N LYS A 105 4.39 -4.99 -3.70
CA LYS A 105 3.63 -6.21 -4.01
C LYS A 105 2.14 -5.92 -3.87
N ILE A 106 1.54 -5.44 -4.96
CA ILE A 106 0.10 -5.20 -5.04
C ILE A 106 -0.50 -6.35 -5.85
N SER A 107 -1.45 -7.08 -5.24
CA SER A 107 -2.22 -8.12 -5.90
C SER A 107 -3.61 -7.58 -6.18
N GLU A 108 -3.97 -7.49 -7.45
CA GLU A 108 -5.29 -7.05 -7.89
C GLU A 108 -6.16 -8.27 -8.15
N ALA A 109 -7.29 -8.36 -7.45
CA ALA A 109 -8.29 -9.37 -7.73
C ALA A 109 -9.31 -8.84 -8.75
N GLU A 110 -9.76 -9.73 -9.65
CA GLU A 110 -10.89 -9.49 -10.55
C GLU A 110 -12.08 -8.88 -9.79
N PRO A 111 -12.79 -7.91 -10.38
CA PRO A 111 -13.87 -7.23 -9.70
C PRO A 111 -14.99 -8.20 -9.35
N LYS A 112 -15.28 -8.38 -8.06
CA LYS A 112 -16.38 -9.24 -7.59
C LYS A 112 -17.70 -8.47 -7.66
N ASN A 113 -18.78 -9.15 -8.09
CA ASN A 113 -20.14 -8.70 -7.79
C ASN A 113 -20.36 -8.83 -6.28
N VAL A 114 -20.25 -7.74 -5.52
CA VAL A 114 -20.73 -7.71 -4.13
C VAL A 114 -22.20 -7.30 -4.18
N GLY A 115 -23.02 -8.19 -4.75
CA GLY A 115 -24.41 -7.90 -5.10
C GLY A 115 -25.17 -9.19 -5.40
N SER A 116 -25.25 -10.08 -4.42
CA SER A 116 -26.29 -11.11 -4.35
C SER A 116 -26.59 -11.35 -2.88
N ASN A 117 -27.52 -10.56 -2.34
CA ASN A 117 -28.41 -11.07 -1.30
C ASN A 117 -29.37 -12.02 -2.03
N ASP A 118 -29.17 -13.31 -1.82
CA ASP A 118 -30.15 -14.39 -1.60
C ASP A 118 -29.50 -15.76 -1.84
#